data_AF-A0A1V9YSB7-F1
#
_entry.id   AF-A0A1V9YSB7-F1
#
_cell.length_a   1.000
_cell.length_b   1.000
_cell.length_c   1.000
_cell.angle_alpha   90.00
_cell.angle_beta   90.00
_cell.angle_gamma   90.00
#
_symmetry.space_group_name_H-M   'P 1'
#
loop_
_entity.id
_entity.type
_entity.pdbx_description
1 polymer ?
#
loop_
_entity_poly.entity_id
_entity_poly.type
_entity_poly.pdbx_seq_one_letter_code
_entity_poly.pdbx_strand_id
1 'polypeptide(L)'
;MVQEDVELRRAEARRARDSERVKKLHDGRLRSIGADIVGVKNQIAEKQQRAKDLAAEEEKQAQEQEEIQRYLIRVEADEALQRREEANRLRKEWTTQSLTRNERREADIAKSTKEFAAIKVDDCCVSAAQKFDGEDRCRHERLRLQAAQNREWATLQMTEKQARAQAERDETRAYADTMANVSRLQFEAETEYDREKAKQALEVRKFNEAMLNQQRQASFRAKQRNQEMNNDEILSTVTSALVSETPLQAKLDVPHRVRVDHWKGLSNEEARAVINANDNLLQLKQAKRDADKEAMIEEARQQDILRRQMTEYEYEAEKKRVQQTLEVQETLRRQAEEAKERSFR
;
A
#
# COMPACT_ATOMS: atom_id res chain seq x y z
N MET A 1 -130.66 -125.61 -128.68
CA MET A 1 -131.49 -124.40 -128.51
C MET A 1 -130.75 -123.19 -127.90
N VAL A 2 -129.45 -123.25 -127.58
CA VAL A 2 -128.72 -122.13 -126.90
C VAL A 2 -127.83 -121.31 -127.87
N GLN A 3 -127.69 -121.73 -129.14
CA GLN A 3 -126.76 -121.10 -130.09
C GLN A 3 -127.37 -120.01 -130.97
N GLU A 4 -128.67 -120.04 -131.25
CA GLU A 4 -129.32 -119.00 -132.08
C GLU A 4 -129.38 -117.63 -131.36
N ASP A 5 -129.41 -117.61 -130.02
CA ASP A 5 -129.53 -116.37 -129.23
C ASP A 5 -128.22 -115.56 -129.13
N VAL A 6 -127.05 -116.21 -129.26
CA VAL A 6 -125.73 -115.55 -129.14
C VAL A 6 -125.33 -114.88 -130.46
N GLU A 7 -125.68 -115.49 -131.59
CA GLU A 7 -125.45 -114.90 -132.90
C GLU A 7 -126.34 -113.68 -133.14
N LEU A 8 -127.60 -113.73 -132.66
CA LEU A 8 -128.51 -112.59 -132.65
C LEU A 8 -127.92 -111.39 -131.86
N ARG A 9 -127.39 -111.59 -130.65
CA ARG A 9 -126.74 -110.50 -129.89
C ARG A 9 -125.46 -109.96 -130.53
N ARG A 10 -124.64 -110.81 -131.15
CA ARG A 10 -123.43 -110.34 -131.87
C ARG A 10 -123.79 -109.56 -133.13
N ALA A 11 -124.83 -109.98 -133.83
CA ALA A 11 -125.35 -109.29 -135.00
C ALA A 11 -125.97 -107.95 -134.61
N GLU A 12 -126.73 -107.90 -133.51
CA GLU A 12 -127.27 -106.66 -132.97
C GLU A 12 -126.18 -105.72 -132.45
N ALA A 13 -125.14 -106.22 -131.78
CA ALA A 13 -124.00 -105.41 -131.36
C ALA A 13 -123.14 -104.91 -132.54
N ARG A 14 -123.12 -105.64 -133.67
CA ARG A 14 -122.52 -105.15 -134.93
C ARG A 14 -123.40 -104.09 -135.58
N ARG A 15 -124.71 -104.33 -135.72
CA ARG A 15 -125.66 -103.33 -136.23
C ARG A 15 -125.67 -102.07 -135.37
N ALA A 16 -125.60 -102.20 -134.05
CA ALA A 16 -125.53 -101.06 -133.13
C ALA A 16 -124.25 -100.26 -133.38
N ARG A 17 -123.07 -100.92 -133.44
CA ARG A 17 -121.80 -100.25 -133.76
C ARG A 17 -121.79 -99.64 -135.16
N ASP A 18 -122.32 -100.32 -136.17
CA ASP A 18 -122.41 -99.79 -137.53
C ASP A 18 -123.41 -98.64 -137.60
N SER A 19 -124.51 -98.67 -136.85
CA SER A 19 -125.47 -97.56 -136.76
C SER A 19 -124.88 -96.35 -136.04
N GLU A 20 -124.10 -96.53 -134.96
CA GLU A 20 -123.39 -95.45 -134.29
C GLU A 20 -122.25 -94.90 -135.15
N ARG A 21 -121.57 -95.78 -135.89
CA ARG A 21 -120.53 -95.41 -136.85
C ARG A 21 -121.13 -94.62 -138.01
N VAL A 22 -122.28 -95.02 -138.55
CA VAL A 22 -123.02 -94.28 -139.57
C VAL A 22 -123.50 -92.94 -139.01
N LYS A 23 -124.03 -92.87 -137.78
CA LYS A 23 -124.40 -91.58 -137.16
C LYS A 23 -123.21 -90.63 -137.04
N LYS A 24 -122.03 -91.13 -136.66
CA LYS A 24 -120.80 -90.34 -136.57
C LYS A 24 -120.21 -89.96 -137.92
N LEU A 25 -120.29 -90.86 -138.91
CA LEU A 25 -119.86 -90.58 -140.27
C LEU A 25 -120.84 -89.63 -140.92
N HIS A 26 -122.14 -89.85 -140.97
CA HIS A 26 -123.08 -89.05 -141.77
C HIS A 26 -123.19 -87.58 -141.32
N ASP A 27 -122.98 -87.29 -140.04
CA ASP A 27 -122.94 -85.91 -139.53
C ASP A 27 -121.63 -85.19 -139.96
N GLY A 28 -121.75 -84.25 -140.90
CA GLY A 28 -120.63 -83.47 -141.43
C GLY A 28 -119.85 -82.68 -140.37
N ARG A 29 -120.48 -82.32 -139.25
CA ARG A 29 -119.81 -81.59 -138.17
C ARG A 29 -118.95 -82.50 -137.31
N LEU A 30 -119.45 -83.69 -136.97
CA LEU A 30 -118.68 -84.70 -136.21
C LEU A 30 -117.52 -85.28 -137.02
N ARG A 31 -117.62 -85.33 -138.37
CA ARG A 31 -116.50 -85.67 -139.26
C ARG A 31 -115.39 -84.62 -139.28
N SER A 32 -115.75 -83.34 -139.20
CA SER A 32 -114.80 -82.23 -139.36
C SER A 32 -114.17 -81.80 -138.03
N ILE A 33 -114.94 -81.89 -136.93
CA ILE A 33 -114.56 -81.33 -135.61
C ILE A 33 -115.05 -82.29 -134.50
N GLY A 34 -114.72 -83.57 -134.61
CA GLY A 34 -114.96 -84.54 -133.54
C GLY A 34 -113.86 -84.43 -132.47
N ALA A 35 -114.10 -83.70 -131.39
CA ALA A 35 -113.19 -83.64 -130.24
C ALA A 35 -113.86 -84.24 -128.99
N ASP A 36 -113.15 -85.15 -128.31
CA ASP A 36 -113.59 -85.72 -127.03
C ASP A 36 -113.35 -84.73 -125.88
N ILE A 37 -114.34 -83.85 -125.66
CA ILE A 37 -114.28 -82.78 -124.66
C ILE A 37 -114.09 -83.35 -123.24
N VAL A 38 -114.62 -84.54 -122.95
CA VAL A 38 -114.51 -85.15 -121.61
C VAL A 38 -113.10 -85.70 -121.40
N GLY A 39 -112.54 -86.40 -122.39
CA GLY A 39 -111.15 -86.87 -122.37
C GLY A 39 -110.15 -85.72 -122.24
N VAL A 40 -110.35 -84.63 -122.99
CA VAL A 40 -109.49 -83.43 -122.90
C VAL A 40 -109.61 -82.75 -121.54
N LYS A 41 -110.80 -82.66 -120.94
CA LYS A 41 -110.95 -82.12 -119.57
C LYS A 41 -110.20 -82.95 -118.53
N ASN A 42 -110.24 -84.28 -118.64
CA ASN A 42 -109.50 -85.16 -117.74
C ASN A 42 -107.98 -85.00 -117.92
N GLN A 43 -107.49 -84.88 -119.16
CA GLN A 43 -106.07 -84.61 -119.43
C GLN A 43 -105.62 -83.24 -118.90
N ILE A 44 -106.48 -82.21 -118.99
CA ILE A 44 -106.19 -80.89 -118.40
C ILE A 44 -106.13 -81.00 -116.87
N ALA A 45 -107.07 -81.70 -116.24
CA ALA A 45 -107.08 -81.90 -114.79
C ALA A 45 -105.84 -82.67 -114.31
N GLU A 46 -105.47 -83.75 -115.01
CA GLU A 46 -104.26 -84.52 -114.70
C GLU A 46 -103.00 -83.67 -114.88
N LYS A 47 -102.90 -82.89 -115.96
CA LYS A 47 -101.77 -81.99 -116.20
C LYS A 47 -101.70 -80.87 -115.15
N GLN A 48 -102.84 -80.34 -114.71
CA GLN A 48 -102.91 -79.37 -113.61
C GLN A 48 -102.48 -79.99 -112.28
N GLN A 49 -102.88 -81.23 -112.00
CA GLN A 49 -102.47 -81.94 -110.79
C GLN A 49 -100.95 -82.18 -110.79
N ARG A 50 -100.42 -82.69 -111.90
CA ARG A 50 -98.98 -82.91 -112.07
C ARG A 50 -98.16 -81.62 -111.95
N ALA A 51 -98.68 -80.50 -112.46
CA ALA A 51 -98.04 -79.20 -112.32
C ALA A 51 -98.07 -78.69 -110.87
N LYS A 52 -99.13 -78.95 -110.11
CA LYS A 52 -99.19 -78.62 -108.67
C LYS A 52 -98.22 -79.46 -107.86
N ASP A 53 -98.11 -80.75 -108.15
CA ASP A 53 -97.19 -81.65 -107.44
C ASP A 53 -95.73 -81.25 -107.70
N LEU A 54 -95.38 -80.94 -108.96
CA LEU A 54 -94.06 -80.38 -109.32
C LEU A 54 -93.77 -79.06 -108.62
N ALA A 55 -94.74 -78.13 -108.59
CA ALA A 55 -94.57 -76.86 -107.89
C ALA A 55 -94.36 -77.05 -106.38
N ALA A 56 -95.05 -78.02 -105.76
CA ALA A 56 -94.87 -78.34 -104.34
C ALA A 56 -93.50 -78.98 -104.05
N GLU A 57 -92.98 -79.81 -104.97
CA GLU A 57 -91.61 -80.35 -104.85
C GLU A 57 -90.56 -79.25 -105.05
N GLU A 58 -90.73 -78.36 -106.03
CA GLU A 58 -89.83 -77.21 -106.23
C GLU A 58 -89.83 -76.28 -105.01
N GLU A 59 -90.99 -76.04 -104.38
CA GLU A 59 -91.09 -75.22 -103.18
C GLU A 59 -90.38 -75.88 -101.98
N LYS A 60 -90.50 -77.20 -101.80
CA LYS A 60 -89.73 -77.94 -100.78
C LYS A 60 -88.22 -77.86 -101.03
N GLN A 61 -87.78 -78.06 -102.27
CA GLN A 61 -86.36 -77.94 -102.61
C GLN A 61 -85.85 -76.51 -102.38
N ALA A 62 -86.66 -75.48 -102.70
CA ALA A 62 -86.31 -74.09 -102.44
C ALA A 62 -86.15 -73.81 -100.94
N GLN A 63 -87.05 -74.34 -100.10
CA GLN A 63 -86.96 -74.23 -98.64
C GLN A 63 -85.71 -74.91 -98.09
N GLU A 64 -85.42 -76.14 -98.52
CA GLU A 64 -84.19 -76.86 -98.11
C GLU A 64 -82.92 -76.11 -98.53
N GLN A 65 -82.88 -75.56 -99.75
CA GLN A 65 -81.76 -74.74 -100.22
C GLN A 65 -81.59 -73.46 -99.40
N GLU A 66 -82.70 -72.81 -99.01
CA GLU A 66 -82.65 -71.62 -98.16
C GLU A 66 -82.13 -71.94 -96.75
N GLU A 67 -82.55 -73.08 -96.16
CA GLU A 67 -82.04 -73.54 -94.87
C GLU A 67 -80.53 -73.86 -94.92
N ILE A 68 -80.08 -74.53 -95.99
CA ILE A 68 -78.65 -74.80 -96.22
C ILE A 68 -77.86 -73.50 -96.37
N GLN A 69 -78.35 -72.53 -97.16
CA GLN A 69 -77.69 -71.23 -97.31
C GLN A 69 -77.60 -70.48 -95.98
N ARG A 70 -78.67 -70.45 -95.19
CA ARG A 70 -78.68 -69.81 -93.86
C ARG A 70 -77.67 -70.46 -92.92
N TYR A 71 -77.52 -71.78 -92.99
CA TYR A 71 -76.52 -72.50 -92.20
C TYR A 71 -75.08 -72.16 -92.64
N LEU A 72 -74.79 -72.17 -93.94
CA LEU A 72 -73.47 -71.81 -94.48
C LEU A 72 -73.06 -70.39 -94.11
N ILE A 73 -73.95 -69.41 -94.24
CA ILE A 73 -73.69 -68.01 -93.86
C ILE A 73 -73.34 -67.91 -92.37
N ARG A 74 -74.02 -68.67 -91.51
CA ARG A 74 -73.72 -68.69 -90.06
C ARG A 74 -72.33 -69.25 -89.79
N VAL A 75 -71.97 -70.37 -90.42
CA VAL A 75 -70.64 -70.99 -90.28
C VAL A 75 -69.55 -70.03 -90.76
N GLU A 76 -69.72 -69.41 -91.94
CA GLU A 76 -68.75 -68.44 -92.46
C GLU A 76 -68.60 -67.21 -91.54
N ALA A 77 -69.70 -66.71 -90.98
CA ALA A 77 -69.67 -65.60 -90.03
C ALA A 77 -68.95 -65.97 -88.73
N ASP A 78 -69.20 -67.16 -88.19
CA ASP A 78 -68.54 -67.67 -86.98
C ASP A 78 -67.04 -67.89 -87.22
N GLU A 79 -66.64 -68.48 -88.34
CA GLU A 79 -65.23 -68.66 -88.71
C GLU A 79 -64.50 -67.33 -88.94
N ALA A 80 -65.17 -66.35 -89.56
CA ALA A 80 -64.62 -65.02 -89.78
C ALA A 80 -64.43 -64.27 -88.45
N LEU A 81 -65.36 -64.44 -87.50
CA LEU A 81 -65.25 -63.89 -86.16
C LEU A 81 -64.06 -64.51 -85.41
N GLN A 82 -63.94 -65.85 -85.41
CA GLN A 82 -62.84 -66.56 -84.77
C GLN A 82 -61.49 -66.14 -85.33
N ARG A 83 -61.33 -66.12 -86.66
CA ARG A 83 -60.08 -65.65 -87.30
C ARG A 83 -59.73 -64.22 -86.92
N ARG A 84 -60.72 -63.33 -86.81
CA ARG A 84 -60.51 -61.94 -86.40
C ARG A 84 -60.08 -61.84 -84.94
N GLU A 85 -60.71 -62.63 -84.06
CA GLU A 85 -60.36 -62.68 -82.64
C GLU A 85 -58.95 -63.21 -82.41
N GLU A 86 -58.58 -64.29 -83.08
CA GLU A 86 -57.22 -64.86 -83.04
C GLU A 86 -56.18 -63.86 -83.56
N ALA A 87 -56.43 -63.24 -84.71
CA ALA A 87 -55.52 -62.23 -85.25
C ALA A 87 -55.35 -61.02 -84.31
N ASN A 88 -56.44 -60.57 -83.68
CA ASN A 88 -56.39 -59.50 -82.69
C ASN A 88 -55.65 -59.92 -81.42
N ARG A 89 -55.84 -61.17 -80.96
CA ARG A 89 -55.12 -61.73 -79.82
C ARG A 89 -53.62 -61.77 -80.08
N LEU A 90 -53.20 -62.32 -81.22
CA LEU A 90 -51.80 -62.34 -81.65
C LEU A 90 -51.18 -60.93 -81.74
N ARG A 91 -51.90 -59.95 -82.30
CA ARG A 91 -51.43 -58.55 -82.34
C ARG A 91 -51.25 -57.95 -80.95
N LYS A 92 -52.20 -58.21 -80.04
CA LYS A 92 -52.12 -57.76 -78.64
C LYS A 92 -50.92 -58.41 -77.95
N GLU A 93 -50.78 -59.73 -78.04
CA GLU A 93 -49.65 -60.47 -77.46
C GLU A 93 -48.30 -59.96 -77.99
N TRP A 94 -48.18 -59.74 -79.30
CA TRP A 94 -46.97 -59.19 -79.93
C TRP A 94 -46.67 -57.76 -79.46
N THR A 95 -47.70 -56.92 -79.35
CA THR A 95 -47.56 -55.54 -78.86
C THR A 95 -47.15 -55.54 -77.39
N THR A 96 -47.71 -56.42 -76.56
CA THR A 96 -47.34 -56.55 -75.15
C THR A 96 -45.90 -57.05 -74.99
N GLN A 97 -45.46 -58.01 -75.82
CA GLN A 97 -44.08 -58.52 -75.80
C GLN A 97 -43.08 -57.47 -76.32
N SER A 98 -43.39 -56.75 -77.40
CA SER A 98 -42.46 -55.81 -78.03
C SER A 98 -42.37 -54.44 -77.33
N LEU A 99 -43.31 -54.11 -76.43
CA LEU A 99 -43.39 -52.82 -75.74
C LEU A 99 -43.35 -52.96 -74.23
N THR A 100 -42.64 -53.96 -73.69
CA THR A 100 -42.35 -53.91 -72.25
C THR A 100 -41.50 -52.65 -71.98
N ARG A 101 -41.98 -51.79 -71.08
CA ARG A 101 -41.37 -50.49 -70.77
C ARG A 101 -39.90 -50.62 -70.35
N ASN A 102 -39.52 -51.78 -69.83
CA ASN A 102 -38.20 -52.06 -69.27
C ASN A 102 -37.14 -52.46 -70.33
N GLU A 103 -37.56 -52.91 -71.51
CA GLU A 103 -36.65 -53.35 -72.58
C GLU A 103 -36.33 -52.23 -73.59
N ARG A 104 -36.92 -51.04 -73.41
CA ARG A 104 -36.59 -49.86 -74.21
C ARG A 104 -35.17 -49.39 -73.89
N ARG A 105 -34.44 -48.90 -74.90
CA ARG A 105 -33.10 -48.30 -74.70
C ARG A 105 -33.11 -47.11 -73.75
N GLU A 106 -34.25 -46.44 -73.60
CA GLU A 106 -34.46 -45.27 -72.73
C GLU A 106 -35.09 -45.64 -71.37
N ALA A 107 -35.27 -46.94 -71.09
CA ALA A 107 -35.91 -47.40 -69.86
C ALA A 107 -35.12 -47.00 -68.61
N ASP A 108 -33.80 -46.94 -68.71
CA ASP A 108 -32.88 -46.45 -67.68
C ASP A 108 -33.06 -44.95 -67.38
N ILE A 109 -33.31 -44.13 -68.41
CA ILE A 109 -33.60 -42.70 -68.28
C ILE A 109 -35.00 -42.47 -67.68
N ALA A 110 -35.97 -43.33 -68.03
CA ALA A 110 -37.34 -43.25 -67.54
C ALA A 110 -37.53 -43.83 -66.11
N LYS A 111 -36.47 -44.36 -65.48
CA LYS A 111 -36.49 -44.82 -64.09
C LYS A 111 -36.57 -43.64 -63.12
N SER A 112 -37.24 -43.87 -61.99
CA SER A 112 -37.31 -42.85 -60.95
C SER A 112 -35.91 -42.63 -60.35
N THR A 113 -35.54 -41.38 -60.16
CA THR A 113 -34.28 -40.97 -59.48
C THR A 113 -34.14 -41.51 -58.06
N LYS A 114 -35.19 -42.12 -57.50
CA LYS A 114 -35.21 -42.79 -56.20
C LYS A 114 -34.47 -44.14 -56.17
N GLU A 115 -34.14 -44.70 -57.33
CA GLU A 115 -33.44 -45.99 -57.42
C GLU A 115 -31.91 -45.87 -57.31
N PHE A 116 -31.36 -44.64 -57.34
CA PHE A 116 -29.93 -44.40 -57.18
C PHE A 116 -29.54 -44.25 -55.71
N ALA A 117 -28.44 -44.87 -55.30
CA ALA A 117 -27.86 -44.67 -53.98
C ALA A 117 -27.37 -43.22 -53.82
N ALA A 118 -27.43 -42.70 -52.60
CA ALA A 118 -26.87 -41.39 -52.29
C ALA A 118 -25.37 -41.38 -52.64
N ILE A 119 -24.93 -40.31 -53.32
CA ILE A 119 -23.54 -40.13 -53.73
C ILE A 119 -22.67 -40.05 -52.47
N LYS A 120 -21.68 -40.94 -52.38
CA LYS A 120 -20.64 -40.86 -51.35
C LYS A 120 -19.62 -39.80 -51.76
N VAL A 121 -19.84 -38.58 -51.29
CA VAL A 121 -19.04 -37.40 -51.64
C VAL A 121 -17.54 -37.58 -51.35
N ASP A 122 -17.18 -38.34 -50.32
CA ASP A 122 -15.78 -38.60 -49.94
C ASP A 122 -15.04 -39.52 -50.93
N ASP A 123 -15.76 -40.33 -51.71
CA ASP A 123 -15.20 -41.23 -52.73
C ASP A 123 -15.10 -40.56 -54.11
N CYS A 124 -15.63 -39.34 -54.26
CA CYS A 124 -15.62 -38.61 -55.53
C CYS A 124 -14.24 -37.98 -55.81
N CYS A 125 -13.79 -38.06 -57.06
CA CYS A 125 -12.59 -37.35 -57.50
C CYS A 125 -12.81 -35.84 -57.60
N VAL A 126 -11.72 -35.07 -57.58
CA VAL A 126 -11.75 -33.59 -57.62
C VAL A 126 -12.48 -33.05 -58.86
N SER A 127 -12.37 -33.72 -60.02
CA SER A 127 -13.03 -33.30 -61.25
C SER A 127 -14.55 -33.44 -61.24
N ALA A 128 -15.12 -34.25 -60.34
CA ALA A 128 -16.56 -34.43 -60.23
C ALA A 128 -17.27 -33.23 -59.57
N ALA A 129 -16.50 -32.30 -58.98
CA ALA A 129 -16.98 -31.08 -58.30
C ALA A 129 -18.07 -31.36 -57.23
N GLN A 130 -18.07 -32.55 -56.64
CA GLN A 130 -19.01 -32.94 -55.57
C GLN A 130 -18.48 -32.59 -54.17
N LYS A 131 -17.16 -32.38 -54.02
CA LYS A 131 -16.49 -32.05 -52.77
C LYS A 131 -15.65 -30.79 -52.94
N PHE A 132 -15.80 -29.84 -52.02
CA PHE A 132 -15.00 -28.62 -51.96
C PHE A 132 -14.27 -28.54 -50.62
N ASP A 133 -12.95 -28.44 -50.65
CA ASP A 133 -12.14 -28.39 -49.42
C ASP A 133 -12.40 -27.12 -48.57
N GLY A 134 -12.98 -26.08 -49.16
CA GLY A 134 -13.38 -24.85 -48.45
C GLY A 134 -14.66 -24.96 -47.61
N GLU A 135 -15.47 -26.01 -47.78
CA GLU A 135 -16.74 -26.17 -47.04
C GLU A 135 -16.52 -26.45 -45.54
N ASP A 136 -15.39 -27.08 -45.19
CA ASP A 136 -14.99 -27.38 -43.82
C ASP A 136 -16.12 -28.00 -42.96
N ARG A 137 -16.33 -29.29 -43.16
CA ARG A 137 -17.30 -30.10 -42.40
C ARG A 137 -17.01 -30.13 -40.88
N CYS A 138 -15.78 -29.81 -40.47
CA CYS A 138 -15.33 -29.83 -39.08
C CYS A 138 -15.32 -28.44 -38.41
N ARG A 139 -15.92 -27.41 -39.05
CA ARG A 139 -15.93 -26.03 -38.56
C ARG A 139 -16.36 -25.91 -37.09
N HIS A 140 -17.43 -26.60 -36.72
CA HIS A 140 -17.99 -26.55 -35.37
C HIS A 140 -17.04 -27.17 -34.33
N GLU A 141 -16.41 -28.30 -34.64
CA GLU A 141 -15.45 -28.94 -33.76
C GLU A 141 -14.18 -28.09 -33.60
N ARG A 142 -13.67 -27.52 -34.70
CA ARG A 142 -12.52 -26.61 -34.64
C ARG A 142 -12.82 -25.39 -33.77
N LEU A 143 -13.97 -24.74 -33.95
CA LEU A 143 -14.37 -23.60 -33.13
C LEU A 143 -14.51 -23.98 -31.66
N ARG A 144 -15.08 -25.16 -31.35
CA ARG A 144 -15.18 -25.67 -29.98
C ARG A 144 -13.80 -25.86 -29.35
N LEU A 145 -12.85 -26.46 -30.06
CA LEU A 145 -11.48 -26.68 -29.58
C LEU A 145 -10.74 -25.35 -29.37
N GLN A 146 -10.85 -24.42 -30.33
CA GLN A 146 -10.26 -23.08 -30.21
C GLN A 146 -10.83 -22.31 -29.02
N ALA A 147 -12.15 -22.38 -28.79
CA ALA A 147 -12.78 -21.75 -27.63
C ALA A 147 -12.30 -22.38 -26.31
N ALA A 148 -12.14 -23.71 -26.27
CA ALA A 148 -11.61 -24.40 -25.09
C ALA A 148 -10.16 -24.00 -24.79
N GLN A 149 -9.29 -23.95 -25.81
CA GLN A 149 -7.90 -23.51 -25.70
C GLN A 149 -7.82 -22.06 -25.21
N ASN A 150 -8.60 -21.16 -25.81
CA ASN A 150 -8.64 -19.75 -25.40
C ASN A 150 -9.10 -19.60 -23.95
N ARG A 151 -10.09 -20.39 -23.52
CA ARG A 151 -10.56 -20.40 -22.14
C ARG A 151 -9.47 -20.87 -21.18
N GLU A 152 -8.76 -21.94 -21.54
CA GLU A 152 -7.67 -22.48 -20.73
C GLU A 152 -6.52 -21.46 -20.60
N TRP A 153 -6.08 -20.87 -21.71
CA TRP A 153 -5.04 -19.84 -21.72
C TRP A 153 -5.44 -18.61 -20.91
N ALA A 154 -6.67 -18.12 -21.08
CA ALA A 154 -7.17 -16.99 -20.29
C ALA A 154 -7.21 -17.33 -18.79
N THR A 155 -7.60 -18.56 -18.44
CA THR A 155 -7.62 -19.03 -17.05
C THR A 155 -6.20 -19.07 -16.47
N LEU A 156 -5.26 -19.68 -17.19
CA LEU A 156 -3.85 -19.74 -16.78
C LEU A 156 -3.26 -18.34 -16.59
N GLN A 157 -3.48 -17.44 -17.56
CA GLN A 157 -2.99 -16.07 -17.47
C GLN A 157 -3.60 -15.30 -16.29
N MET A 158 -4.89 -15.50 -15.99
CA MET A 158 -5.53 -14.90 -14.83
C MET A 158 -4.95 -15.45 -13.51
N THR A 159 -4.73 -16.76 -13.42
CA THR A 159 -4.12 -17.37 -12.24
C THR A 159 -2.68 -16.90 -12.02
N GLU A 160 -1.88 -16.79 -13.08
CA GLU A 160 -0.51 -16.29 -13.01
C GLU A 160 -0.50 -14.81 -12.56
N LYS A 161 -1.39 -13.99 -13.14
CA LYS A 161 -1.52 -12.58 -12.77
C LYS A 161 -1.93 -12.41 -11.30
N GLN A 162 -2.84 -13.24 -10.81
CA GLN A 162 -3.26 -13.24 -9.40
C GLN A 162 -2.11 -13.67 -8.48
N ALA A 163 -1.39 -14.74 -8.83
CA ALA A 163 -0.24 -15.21 -8.06
C ALA A 163 0.86 -14.14 -7.99
N ARG A 164 1.14 -13.48 -9.11
CA ARG A 164 2.12 -12.37 -9.17
C ARG A 164 1.69 -11.18 -8.31
N ALA A 165 0.42 -10.78 -8.40
CA ALA A 165 -0.12 -9.69 -7.58
C ALA A 165 -0.12 -10.03 -6.08
N GLN A 166 -0.31 -11.30 -5.73
CA GLN A 166 -0.20 -11.75 -4.34
C GLN A 166 1.25 -11.73 -3.86
N ALA A 167 2.19 -12.23 -4.66
CA ALA A 167 3.61 -12.17 -4.33
C ALA A 167 4.11 -10.73 -4.13
N GLU A 168 3.70 -9.79 -4.99
CA GLU A 168 4.03 -8.37 -4.85
C GLU A 168 3.45 -7.75 -3.56
N ARG A 169 2.22 -8.14 -3.19
CA ARG A 169 1.60 -7.71 -1.92
C ARG A 169 2.33 -8.26 -0.71
N ASP A 170 2.73 -9.53 -0.76
CA ASP A 170 3.45 -10.19 0.33
C ASP A 170 4.86 -9.59 0.48
N GLU A 171 5.54 -9.30 -0.62
CA GLU A 171 6.83 -8.59 -0.63
C GLU A 171 6.69 -7.17 -0.08
N THR A 172 5.66 -6.42 -0.52
CA THR A 172 5.38 -5.07 -0.01
C THR A 172 5.11 -5.09 1.50
N ARG A 173 4.35 -6.10 1.99
CA ARG A 173 4.09 -6.27 3.41
C ARG A 173 5.37 -6.59 4.17
N ALA A 174 6.18 -7.53 3.68
CA ALA A 174 7.46 -7.87 4.30
C ALA A 174 8.40 -6.65 4.35
N TYR A 175 8.43 -5.85 3.29
CA TYR A 175 9.17 -4.60 3.27
C TYR A 175 8.63 -3.59 4.29
N ALA A 176 7.32 -3.41 4.39
CA ALA A 176 6.72 -2.55 5.41
C ALA A 176 7.05 -2.99 6.84
N ASP A 177 7.01 -4.30 7.11
CA ASP A 177 7.35 -4.87 8.41
C ASP A 177 8.83 -4.68 8.76
N THR A 178 9.73 -4.85 7.78
CA THR A 178 11.16 -4.57 7.98
C THR A 178 11.41 -3.10 8.26
N MET A 179 10.78 -2.19 7.52
CA MET A 179 10.88 -0.74 7.77
C MET A 179 10.35 -0.36 9.15
N ALA A 180 9.20 -0.91 9.57
CA ALA A 180 8.66 -0.68 10.91
C ALA A 180 9.63 -1.15 12.01
N ASN A 181 10.28 -2.30 11.82
CA ASN A 181 11.29 -2.79 12.74
C ASN A 181 12.54 -1.90 12.78
N VAL A 182 13.00 -1.40 11.63
CA VAL A 182 14.13 -0.45 11.58
C VAL A 182 13.77 0.84 12.32
N SER A 183 12.59 1.40 12.09
CA SER A 183 12.13 2.60 12.81
C SER A 183 12.04 2.37 14.32
N ARG A 184 11.58 1.19 14.77
CA ARG A 184 11.57 0.84 16.19
C ARG A 184 12.98 0.80 16.77
N LEU A 185 13.92 0.15 16.08
CA LEU A 185 15.32 0.07 16.52
C LEU A 185 16.00 1.45 16.55
N GLN A 186 15.71 2.32 15.58
CA GLN A 186 16.20 3.69 15.57
C GLN A 186 15.68 4.48 16.77
N PHE A 187 14.39 4.38 17.06
CA PHE A 187 13.79 5.02 18.22
C PHE A 187 14.38 4.51 19.53
N GLU A 188 14.52 3.19 19.69
CA GLU A 188 15.18 2.59 20.86
C GLU A 188 16.62 3.11 21.02
N ALA A 189 17.40 3.14 19.94
CA ALA A 189 18.77 3.65 19.96
C ALA A 189 18.84 5.14 20.33
N GLU A 190 17.92 5.97 19.83
CA GLU A 190 17.84 7.40 20.18
C GLU A 190 17.49 7.58 21.66
N THR A 191 16.52 6.83 22.18
CA THR A 191 16.15 6.90 23.60
C THR A 191 17.28 6.46 24.52
N GLU A 192 18.03 5.41 24.17
CA GLU A 192 19.20 4.97 24.93
C GLU A 192 20.33 6.00 24.87
N TYR A 193 20.57 6.58 23.69
CA TYR A 193 21.56 7.65 23.52
C TYR A 193 21.24 8.87 24.40
N ASP A 194 19.98 9.31 24.43
CA ASP A 194 19.54 10.42 25.26
C ASP A 194 19.65 10.11 26.76
N ARG A 195 19.35 8.87 27.16
CA ARG A 195 19.54 8.41 28.55
C ARG A 195 21.00 8.46 28.96
N GLU A 196 21.91 7.94 28.14
CA GLU A 196 23.35 7.96 28.42
C GLU A 196 23.89 9.40 28.43
N LYS A 197 23.46 10.24 27.49
CA LYS A 197 23.82 11.67 27.48
C LYS A 197 23.36 12.39 28.75
N ALA A 198 22.13 12.14 29.20
CA ALA A 198 21.60 12.72 30.43
C ALA A 198 22.38 12.22 31.67
N LYS A 199 22.74 10.94 31.70
CA LYS A 199 23.55 10.34 32.77
C LYS A 199 24.95 10.96 32.81
N GLN A 200 25.63 11.08 31.67
CA GLN A 200 26.93 11.76 31.57
C GLN A 200 26.85 13.21 32.03
N ALA A 201 25.82 13.96 31.62
CA ALA A 201 25.61 15.33 32.06
C ALA A 201 25.42 15.43 33.59
N LEU A 202 24.71 14.48 34.19
CA LEU A 202 24.52 14.40 35.63
C LEU A 202 25.85 14.11 36.36
N GLU A 203 26.66 13.19 35.84
CA GLU A 203 27.98 12.85 36.39
C GLU A 203 28.93 14.05 36.34
N VAL A 204 29.01 14.75 35.20
CA VAL A 204 29.80 15.99 35.06
C VAL A 204 29.31 17.06 36.04
N ARG A 205 27.99 17.22 36.20
CA ARG A 205 27.44 18.18 37.18
C ARG A 205 27.88 17.84 38.61
N LYS A 206 27.77 16.57 39.02
CA LYS A 206 28.19 16.11 40.35
C LYS A 206 29.69 16.33 40.58
N PHE A 207 30.51 16.04 39.56
CA PHE A 207 31.95 16.28 39.62
C PHE A 207 32.28 17.76 39.79
N ASN A 208 31.64 18.64 39.01
CA ASN A 208 31.84 20.09 39.11
C ASN A 208 31.40 20.63 40.48
N GLU A 209 30.29 20.13 41.03
CA GLU A 209 29.82 20.49 42.38
C GLU A 209 30.82 20.05 43.46
N ALA A 210 31.35 18.83 43.36
CA ALA A 210 32.39 18.33 44.27
C ALA A 210 33.67 19.18 44.18
N MET A 211 34.11 19.53 42.97
CA MET A 211 35.28 20.38 42.75
C MET A 211 35.06 21.79 43.33
N LEU A 212 33.89 22.38 43.12
CA LEU A 212 33.55 23.69 43.68
C LEU A 212 33.58 23.67 45.22
N ASN A 213 33.03 22.61 45.83
CA ASN A 213 33.05 22.44 47.28
C ASN A 213 34.49 22.27 47.80
N GLN A 214 35.34 21.50 47.12
CA GLN A 214 36.75 21.37 47.45
C GLN A 214 37.47 22.72 47.37
N GLN A 215 37.22 23.50 46.31
CA GLN A 215 37.81 24.83 46.15
C GLN A 215 37.37 25.80 47.26
N ARG A 216 36.09 25.78 47.63
CA ARG A 216 35.56 26.58 48.75
C ARG A 216 36.23 26.22 50.08
N GLN A 217 36.37 24.92 50.37
CA GLN A 217 37.07 24.47 51.58
C GLN A 217 38.55 24.87 51.58
N ALA A 218 39.23 24.72 50.43
CA ALA A 218 40.62 25.14 50.30
C ALA A 218 40.80 26.65 50.51
N SER A 219 39.92 27.47 49.91
CA SER A 219 39.90 28.93 50.10
C SER A 219 39.64 29.32 51.55
N PHE A 220 38.68 28.67 52.21
CA PHE A 220 38.39 28.89 53.62
C PHE A 220 39.61 28.58 54.50
N ARG A 221 40.25 27.43 54.30
CA ARG A 221 41.48 27.04 55.02
C ARG A 221 42.63 28.01 54.76
N ALA A 222 42.81 28.46 53.51
CA ALA A 222 43.83 29.45 53.17
C ALA A 222 43.57 30.79 53.87
N LYS A 223 42.32 31.24 53.91
CA LYS A 223 41.92 32.46 54.63
C LYS A 223 42.17 32.32 56.13
N GLN A 224 41.81 31.19 56.73
CA GLN A 224 42.05 30.92 58.14
C GLN A 224 43.55 30.93 58.46
N ARG A 225 44.37 30.23 57.67
CA ARG A 225 45.83 30.25 57.81
C ARG A 225 46.39 31.67 57.69
N ASN A 226 45.88 32.46 56.75
CA ASN A 226 46.32 33.85 56.60
C ASN A 226 45.94 34.71 57.81
N GLN A 227 44.76 34.50 58.39
CA GLN A 227 44.38 35.17 59.64
C GLN A 227 45.27 34.75 60.81
N GLU A 228 45.59 33.46 60.93
CA GLU A 228 46.52 32.94 61.95
C GLU A 228 47.91 33.58 61.78
N MET A 229 48.48 33.58 60.57
CA MET A 229 49.76 34.24 60.29
C MET A 229 49.74 35.73 60.59
N ASN A 230 48.67 36.45 60.21
CA ASN A 230 48.54 37.87 60.51
C ASN A 230 48.45 38.12 62.02
N ASN A 231 47.74 37.27 62.77
CA ASN A 231 47.66 37.38 64.22
C ASN A 231 49.02 37.12 64.86
N ASP A 232 49.74 36.10 64.41
CA ASP A 232 51.10 35.79 64.87
C ASP A 232 52.07 36.94 64.58
N GLU A 233 51.96 37.55 63.39
CA GLU A 233 52.75 38.74 63.01
C GLU A 233 52.42 39.93 63.92
N ILE A 234 51.13 40.21 64.18
CA ILE A 234 50.70 41.28 65.09
C ILE A 234 51.26 41.02 66.49
N LEU A 235 51.10 39.82 67.03
CA LEU A 235 51.59 39.46 68.37
C LEU A 235 53.12 39.57 68.45
N SER A 236 53.84 39.04 67.47
CA SER A 236 55.30 39.14 67.39
C SER A 236 55.77 40.59 67.28
N THR A 237 55.05 41.43 66.53
CA THR A 237 55.39 42.84 66.36
C THR A 237 55.14 43.64 67.64
N VAL A 238 54.00 43.42 68.29
CA VAL A 238 53.64 44.12 69.55
C VAL A 238 54.56 43.70 70.70
N THR A 239 54.90 42.41 70.79
CA THR A 239 55.83 41.89 71.81
C THR A 239 57.30 42.14 71.48
N SER A 240 57.60 42.57 70.24
CA SER A 240 58.96 42.92 69.84
C SER A 240 59.52 44.00 70.76
N ALA A 241 60.78 43.80 71.14
CA ALA A 241 61.50 44.74 72.00
C ALA A 241 61.63 46.14 71.36
N LEU A 242 61.51 46.23 70.02
CA LEU A 242 61.52 47.50 69.29
C LEU A 242 60.26 48.34 69.58
N VAL A 243 59.06 47.75 69.45
CA VAL A 243 57.77 48.46 69.63
C VAL A 243 57.44 48.66 71.10
N SER A 244 57.72 47.67 71.95
CA SER A 244 57.51 47.75 73.40
C SER A 244 58.55 48.62 74.13
N GLU A 245 59.54 49.12 73.40
CA GLU A 245 60.65 49.94 73.92
C GLU A 245 61.31 49.38 75.18
N THR A 246 61.46 48.06 75.24
CA THR A 246 61.89 47.38 76.47
C THR A 246 63.30 47.84 76.90
N PRO A 247 63.51 48.33 78.14
CA PRO A 247 64.81 48.87 78.59
C PRO A 247 65.91 47.80 78.68
N LEU A 248 65.53 46.52 78.69
CA LEU A 248 66.45 45.39 78.66
C LEU A 248 67.31 45.33 77.39
N GLN A 249 66.91 46.00 76.29
CA GLN A 249 67.72 46.08 75.07
C GLN A 249 69.07 46.77 75.28
N ALA A 250 69.13 47.70 76.24
CA ALA A 250 70.35 48.42 76.59
C ALA A 250 71.27 47.64 77.53
N LYS A 251 70.78 46.53 78.11
CA LYS A 251 71.50 45.75 79.13
C LYS A 251 72.57 44.89 78.46
N LEU A 252 73.81 45.04 78.92
CA LEU A 252 74.89 44.10 78.62
C LEU A 252 75.04 43.11 79.77
N ASP A 253 75.69 41.99 79.50
CA ASP A 253 76.04 41.00 80.53
C ASP A 253 77.05 41.57 81.55
N VAL A 254 77.79 42.60 81.15
CA VAL A 254 78.75 43.30 82.01
C VAL A 254 78.02 44.31 82.90
N PRO A 255 78.13 44.20 84.25
CA PRO A 255 77.53 45.16 85.17
C PRO A 255 78.01 46.59 84.91
N HIS A 256 77.12 47.57 85.08
CA HIS A 256 77.39 49.02 84.93
C HIS A 256 77.81 49.49 83.52
N ARG A 257 77.78 48.62 82.50
CA ARG A 257 77.88 49.05 81.10
C ARG A 257 76.54 48.89 80.40
N VAL A 258 76.22 49.88 79.58
CA VAL A 258 75.04 49.87 78.73
C VAL A 258 75.45 49.87 77.25
N ARG A 259 74.62 49.26 76.40
CA ARG A 259 74.82 49.32 74.95
C ARG A 259 74.49 50.73 74.47
N VAL A 260 75.47 51.40 73.87
CA VAL A 260 75.39 52.84 73.53
C VAL A 260 74.30 53.14 72.51
N ASP A 261 74.12 52.26 71.53
CA ASP A 261 73.13 52.39 70.45
C ASP A 261 71.67 52.23 70.92
N HIS A 262 71.42 51.59 72.07
CA HIS A 262 70.08 51.32 72.61
C HIS A 262 69.84 52.00 73.96
N TRP A 263 70.71 52.93 74.35
CA TRP A 263 70.55 53.69 75.57
C TRP A 263 69.42 54.73 75.41
N LYS A 264 68.36 54.59 76.21
CA LYS A 264 67.15 55.43 76.17
C LYS A 264 67.00 56.33 77.41
N GLY A 265 68.09 56.61 78.11
CA GLY A 265 68.10 57.44 79.33
C GLY A 265 68.24 56.65 80.62
N LEU A 266 67.98 57.32 81.74
CA LEU A 266 68.11 56.74 83.08
C LEU A 266 66.89 55.87 83.42
N SER A 267 67.11 54.81 84.22
CA SER A 267 66.00 54.08 84.83
C SER A 267 65.19 55.01 85.73
N ASN A 268 63.89 54.76 85.87
CA ASN A 268 63.03 55.52 86.80
C ASN A 268 63.59 55.52 88.24
N GLU A 269 64.25 54.43 88.64
CA GLU A 269 64.88 54.33 89.96
C GLU A 269 66.14 55.21 90.07
N GLU A 270 66.97 55.23 89.03
CA GLU A 270 68.18 56.06 88.96
C GLU A 270 67.82 57.55 88.87
N ALA A 271 66.82 57.90 88.08
CA ALA A 271 66.30 59.25 87.98
C ALA A 271 65.77 59.74 89.34
N ARG A 272 65.04 58.88 90.09
CA ARG A 272 64.61 59.17 91.47
C ARG A 272 65.80 59.33 92.41
N ALA A 273 66.82 58.49 92.30
CA ALA A 273 68.04 58.61 93.12
C ALA A 273 68.77 59.94 92.87
N VAL A 274 68.84 60.40 91.61
CA VAL A 274 69.41 61.71 91.25
C VAL A 274 68.58 62.85 91.84
N ILE A 275 67.24 62.79 91.74
CA ILE A 275 66.35 63.80 92.34
C ILE A 275 66.58 63.86 93.86
N ASN A 276 66.57 62.72 94.53
CA ASN A 276 66.81 62.65 95.97
C ASN A 276 68.20 63.17 96.36
N ALA A 277 69.24 62.87 95.56
CA ALA A 277 70.59 63.37 95.80
C ALA A 277 70.67 64.90 95.63
N ASN A 278 69.97 65.46 94.63
CA ASN A 278 69.89 66.90 94.43
C ASN A 278 69.15 67.61 95.58
N ASP A 279 68.06 67.03 96.05
CA ASP A 279 67.31 67.55 97.21
C ASP A 279 68.18 67.56 98.47
N ASN A 280 68.91 66.48 98.72
CA ASN A 280 69.88 66.41 99.82
C ASN A 280 70.98 67.48 99.68
N LEU A 281 71.49 67.70 98.46
CA LEU A 281 72.53 68.69 98.20
C LEU A 281 72.01 70.13 98.40
N LEU A 282 70.76 70.40 98.03
CA LEU A 282 70.09 71.67 98.29
C LEU A 282 69.96 71.92 99.80
N GLN A 283 69.52 70.93 100.57
CA GLN A 283 69.43 71.01 102.02
C GLN A 283 70.80 71.30 102.66
N LEU A 284 71.87 70.61 102.23
CA LEU A 284 73.23 70.86 102.71
C LEU A 284 73.74 72.27 102.36
N LYS A 285 73.47 72.77 101.14
CA LYS A 285 73.83 74.15 100.75
C LYS A 285 73.07 75.19 101.55
N GLN A 286 71.81 74.94 101.86
CA GLN A 286 70.99 75.84 102.67
C GLN A 286 71.51 75.89 104.11
N ALA A 287 71.77 74.73 104.71
CA ALA A 287 72.39 74.63 106.03
C ALA A 287 73.75 75.34 106.10
N LYS A 288 74.59 75.20 105.05
CA LYS A 288 75.86 75.93 104.97
C LYS A 288 75.67 77.44 104.88
N ARG A 289 74.74 77.93 104.05
CA ARG A 289 74.43 79.36 103.95
C ARG A 289 73.93 79.94 105.27
N ASP A 290 73.13 79.19 106.02
CA ASP A 290 72.64 79.64 107.31
C ASP A 290 73.76 79.65 108.36
N ALA A 291 74.68 78.68 108.35
CA ALA A 291 75.89 78.71 109.18
C ALA A 291 76.84 79.88 108.82
N ASP A 292 77.05 80.15 107.53
CA ASP A 292 77.88 81.28 107.07
C ASP A 292 77.26 82.63 107.47
N LYS A 293 75.92 82.77 107.41
CA LYS A 293 75.21 83.96 107.91
C LYS A 293 75.38 84.13 109.42
N GLU A 294 75.25 83.05 110.19
CA GLU A 294 75.42 83.11 111.65
C GLU A 294 76.87 83.51 112.00
N ALA A 295 77.85 82.96 111.29
CA ALA A 295 79.25 83.36 111.45
C ALA A 295 79.48 84.84 111.10
N MET A 296 78.86 85.36 110.03
CA MET A 296 78.95 86.78 109.65
C MET A 296 78.29 87.70 110.70
N ILE A 297 77.17 87.28 111.29
CA ILE A 297 76.51 88.01 112.39
C ILE A 297 77.41 88.05 113.62
N GLU A 298 78.04 86.93 113.95
CA GLU A 298 78.94 86.84 115.10
C GLU A 298 80.23 87.65 114.89
N GLU A 299 80.82 87.62 113.69
CA GLU A 299 81.95 88.47 113.32
C GLU A 299 81.58 89.96 113.36
N ALA A 300 80.38 90.34 112.88
CA ALA A 300 79.88 91.70 112.98
C ALA A 300 79.69 92.15 114.44
N ARG A 301 79.19 91.27 115.33
CA ARG A 301 79.12 91.55 116.77
C ARG A 301 80.50 91.77 117.37
N GLN A 302 81.47 90.93 117.03
CA GLN A 302 82.85 91.08 117.51
C GLN A 302 83.49 92.39 117.01
N GLN A 303 83.27 92.76 115.75
CA GLN A 303 83.73 94.04 115.22
C GLN A 303 83.04 95.25 115.88
N ASP A 304 81.76 95.16 116.22
CA ASP A 304 81.05 96.24 116.92
C ASP A 304 81.58 96.41 118.36
N ILE A 305 81.86 95.31 119.07
CA ILE A 305 82.52 95.34 120.38
C ILE A 305 83.90 95.99 120.29
N LEU A 306 84.72 95.59 119.32
CA LEU A 306 86.04 96.18 119.07
C LEU A 306 85.94 97.69 118.74
N ARG A 307 84.96 98.10 117.93
CA ARG A 307 84.70 99.52 117.65
C ARG A 307 84.36 100.29 118.91
N ARG A 308 83.48 99.76 119.77
CA ARG A 308 83.13 100.39 121.04
C ARG A 308 84.34 100.56 121.95
N GLN A 309 85.18 99.53 122.08
CA GLN A 309 86.43 99.60 122.85
C GLN A 309 87.40 100.66 122.29
N MET A 310 87.55 100.73 120.96
CA MET A 310 88.38 101.76 120.32
C MET A 310 87.84 103.17 120.59
N THR A 311 86.52 103.39 120.50
CA THR A 311 85.91 104.68 120.81
C THR A 311 86.05 105.07 122.29
N GLU A 312 85.97 104.11 123.20
CA GLU A 312 86.22 104.36 124.64
C GLU A 312 87.69 104.75 124.88
N TYR A 313 88.63 104.07 124.23
CA TYR A 313 90.05 104.43 124.27
C TYR A 313 90.33 105.83 123.71
N GLU A 314 89.71 106.20 122.58
CA GLU A 314 89.82 107.55 121.99
C GLU A 314 89.26 108.61 122.93
N TYR A 315 88.10 108.36 123.55
CA TYR A 315 87.48 109.26 124.52
C TYR A 315 88.35 109.45 125.77
N GLU A 316 88.95 108.39 126.30
CA GLU A 316 89.88 108.48 127.43
C GLU A 316 91.17 109.24 127.08
N ALA A 317 91.70 109.03 125.87
CA ALA A 317 92.88 109.75 125.39
C ALA A 317 92.60 111.25 125.22
N GLU A 318 91.42 111.60 124.72
CA GLU A 318 90.97 112.99 124.57
C GLU A 318 90.74 113.66 125.94
N LYS A 319 90.15 112.93 126.90
CA LYS A 319 89.99 113.41 128.28
C LYS A 319 91.34 113.69 128.96
N LYS A 320 92.35 112.83 128.74
CA LYS A 320 93.73 113.05 129.22
C LYS A 320 94.38 114.27 128.56
N ARG A 321 94.18 114.49 127.26
CA ARG A 321 94.66 115.71 126.56
C ARG A 321 94.04 116.97 127.14
N VAL A 322 92.74 116.97 127.38
CA VAL A 322 92.04 118.12 127.99
C VAL A 322 92.57 118.40 129.41
N GLN A 323 92.77 117.36 130.23
CA GLN A 323 93.38 117.53 131.57
C GLN A 323 94.79 118.13 131.49
N GLN A 324 95.64 117.63 130.61
CA GLN A 324 96.99 118.18 130.41
C GLN A 324 96.96 119.65 129.96
N THR A 325 96.02 120.04 129.09
CA THR A 325 95.87 121.45 128.70
C THR A 325 95.40 122.33 129.86
N LEU A 326 94.57 121.80 130.76
CA LEU A 326 94.08 122.53 131.93
C LEU A 326 95.21 122.75 132.96
N GLU A 327 96.02 121.73 133.22
CA GLU A 327 97.19 121.82 134.12
C GLU A 327 98.23 122.84 133.60
N VAL A 328 98.45 122.88 132.28
CA VAL A 328 99.32 123.90 131.66
C VAL A 328 98.75 125.31 131.82
N GLN A 329 97.43 125.49 131.73
CA GLN A 329 96.80 126.80 131.98
C GLN A 329 96.91 127.24 133.45
N GLU A 330 96.74 126.33 134.41
CA GLU A 330 96.86 126.66 135.84
C GLU A 330 98.31 127.00 136.24
N THR A 331 99.30 126.30 135.70
CA THR A 331 100.72 126.61 135.94
C THR A 331 101.13 127.97 135.35
N LEU A 332 100.64 128.31 134.16
CA LEU A 332 100.82 129.65 133.57
C LEU A 332 100.18 130.76 134.42
N ARG A 333 99.00 130.50 134.99
CA ARG A 333 98.29 131.45 135.85
C ARG A 333 99.05 131.71 137.16
N ARG A 334 99.63 130.65 137.74
CA ARG A 334 100.43 130.72 138.97
C ARG A 334 101.75 131.47 138.77
N GLN A 335 102.42 131.25 137.62
CA GLN A 335 103.63 131.99 137.26
C GLN A 335 103.35 133.49 137.02
N ALA A 336 102.17 133.85 136.52
CA ALA A 336 101.77 135.25 136.32
C ALA A 336 101.51 136.00 137.64
N GLU A 337 101.03 135.31 138.68
CA GLU A 337 100.82 135.89 140.01
C GLU A 337 102.14 136.07 140.78
N GLU A 338 103.05 135.08 140.73
CA GLU A 338 104.39 135.17 141.35
C GLU A 338 105.28 136.24 140.70
N ALA A 339 105.10 136.52 139.40
CA ALA A 339 105.80 137.61 138.70
C ALA A 339 105.31 139.01 139.14
N LYS A 340 104.05 139.14 139.56
CA LYS A 340 103.47 140.41 140.04
C LYS A 340 103.93 140.78 141.45
N GLU A 341 104.25 139.81 142.31
CA GLU A 341 104.71 140.07 143.68
C GLU A 341 106.19 140.45 143.78
N ARG A 342 107.01 140.17 142.76
CA ARG A 342 108.44 140.53 142.74
C ARG A 342 108.77 141.97 142.35
N SER A 343 107.80 142.76 141.85
CA SER A 343 108.07 144.13 141.36
C SER A 343 107.81 145.24 142.40
N PHE A 344 107.70 144.92 143.69
CA PHE A 344 107.46 145.91 144.76
C PHE A 344 108.45 145.81 145.95
N ARG A 345 109.70 145.41 145.69
CA ARG A 345 110.82 145.58 146.63
C ARG A 345 112.03 146.19 145.95
#